data_AF-A0A4Y2SJQ6-F1
#
_entry.id   AF-A0A4Y2SJQ6-F1
#
_cell.length_a   1.000
_cell.length_b   1.000
_cell.length_c   1.000
_cell.angle_alpha   90.00
_cell.angle_beta   90.00
_cell.angle_gamma   90.00
#
_symmetry.space_group_name_H-M   'P 1'
#
loop_
_entity.id
_entity.type
_entity.pdbx_description
1 polymer ?
#
loop_
_entity_poly.entity_id
_entity_poly.type
_entity_poly.pdbx_seq_one_letter_code
_entity_poly.pdbx_strand_id
1 'polypeptide(L)'
;MMKRVLRKILGRACLNYEEMYTVLCNCEAILNDRPLTVVSADSSLTAITPANFLREIQNNSVPVVKHNFNSNFYKRRLRYIQNVGQAFKKRFRQEYLGTLKTSRRKFVRSCKLKEVDIVLIGNDDKKKRLNWPLGKIIQLFPGADGGSRRARVKVQNGELIRAV
;
A
#
# COMPACT_ATOMS: atom_id res chain seq x y z
N MET A 1 14.16 -6.27 2.13
CA MET A 1 13.69 -5.36 1.06
C MET A 1 14.30 -3.96 1.17
N MET A 2 13.95 -3.16 2.20
CA MET A 2 14.43 -1.79 2.46
C MET A 2 15.89 -1.52 2.07
N LYS A 3 16.86 -2.24 2.67
CA LYS A 3 18.30 -2.09 2.42
C LYS A 3 18.68 -2.12 0.92
N ARG A 4 17.98 -2.91 0.08
CA ARG A 4 18.18 -2.97 -1.38
C ARG A 4 17.64 -1.73 -2.09
N VAL A 5 16.44 -1.28 -1.72
CA VAL A 5 15.81 -0.09 -2.30
C VAL A 5 16.65 1.15 -1.98
N LEU A 6 17.11 1.29 -0.74
CA LEU A 6 17.94 2.40 -0.29
C LEU A 6 19.30 2.43 -1.00
N ARG A 7 20.04 1.31 -1.06
CA ARG A 7 21.31 1.23 -1.83
C ARG A 7 21.13 1.63 -3.30
N LYS A 8 20.03 1.22 -3.94
CA LYS A 8 19.67 1.60 -5.32
C LYS A 8 19.20 3.06 -5.52
N ILE A 9 19.14 3.86 -4.46
CA ILE A 9 18.78 5.30 -4.51
C ILE A 9 19.98 6.16 -4.14
N LEU A 10 20.74 5.76 -3.11
CA LEU A 10 21.98 6.43 -2.73
C LEU A 10 23.09 6.22 -3.78
N GLY A 11 23.19 5.01 -4.36
CA GLY A 11 24.16 4.72 -5.41
C GLY A 11 25.61 4.83 -4.89
N ARG A 12 26.29 5.92 -5.26
CA ARG A 12 27.64 6.30 -4.78
C ARG A 12 27.64 7.54 -3.87
N ALA A 13 26.47 8.04 -3.44
CA ALA A 13 26.40 9.21 -2.57
C ALA A 13 26.80 8.88 -1.13
N CYS A 14 27.76 9.64 -0.59
CA CYS A 14 28.10 9.62 0.83
C CYS A 14 27.26 10.64 1.59
N LEU A 15 26.53 10.15 2.60
CA LEU A 15 25.82 10.95 3.59
C LEU A 15 26.65 10.91 4.88
N ASN A 16 26.64 11.99 5.66
CA ASN A 16 27.21 11.94 7.02
C ASN A 16 26.29 11.14 7.97
N TYR A 17 26.72 10.97 9.22
CA TYR A 17 25.96 10.19 10.22
C TYR A 17 24.52 10.72 10.41
N GLU A 18 24.35 12.01 10.69
CA GLU A 18 23.04 12.65 10.91
C GLU A 18 22.14 12.60 9.67
N GLU A 19 22.70 12.83 8.49
CA GLU A 19 21.99 12.74 7.22
C GLU A 19 21.50 11.31 6.94
N MET A 20 22.36 10.32 7.20
CA MET A 20 22.04 8.90 7.02
C MET A 20 21.02 8.42 8.05
N TYR A 21 21.16 8.81 9.32
CA TYR A 21 20.20 8.56 10.39
C TYR A 21 18.82 9.14 10.03
N THR A 22 18.79 10.41 9.65
CA THR A 22 17.57 11.08 9.17
C THR A 22 16.94 10.35 7.98
N VAL A 23 17.73 9.90 7.00
CA VAL A 23 17.23 9.10 5.87
C VAL A 23 16.68 7.74 6.32
N LEU A 24 17.30 7.08 7.30
CA LEU A 24 16.82 5.81 7.84
C LEU A 24 15.49 5.96 8.57
N CYS A 25 15.34 6.95 9.46
CA CYS A 25 14.06 7.24 10.14
C CYS A 25 12.94 7.59 9.14
N ASN A 26 13.25 8.36 8.09
CA ASN A 26 12.29 8.60 6.99
C ASN A 26 11.91 7.31 6.24
N CYS A 27 12.86 6.42 5.98
CA CYS A 27 12.59 5.12 5.36
C CYS A 27 11.76 4.21 6.27
N GLU A 28 11.97 4.26 7.58
CA GLU A 28 11.20 3.53 8.59
C GLU A 28 9.74 4.03 8.67
N ALA A 29 9.52 5.35 8.73
CA ALA A 29 8.18 5.91 8.65
C ALA A 29 7.45 5.43 7.39
N ILE A 30 8.11 5.45 6.23
CA ILE A 30 7.56 4.94 4.96
C ILE A 30 7.28 3.42 4.97
N LEU A 31 7.97 2.63 5.80
CA LEU A 31 7.70 1.20 6.01
C LEU A 31 6.50 0.99 6.95
N ASN A 32 6.33 1.86 7.95
CA ASN A 32 5.34 1.71 9.01
C ASN A 32 3.99 2.38 8.65
N ASP A 33 3.97 3.45 7.86
CA ASP A 33 2.76 4.10 7.32
C ASP A 33 2.10 3.29 6.17
N ARG A 34 2.32 1.97 6.13
CA ARG A 34 2.15 1.14 4.94
C ARG A 34 0.97 0.17 5.11
N PRO A 35 -0.06 0.19 4.25
CA PRO A 35 -1.31 -0.54 4.50
C PRO A 35 -1.14 -2.06 4.55
N LEU A 36 -1.83 -2.67 5.51
CA LEU A 36 -2.01 -4.10 5.74
C LEU A 36 -3.40 -4.54 5.28
N THR A 37 -4.44 -3.91 5.84
CA THR A 37 -5.86 -4.15 5.54
C THR A 37 -6.68 -2.86 5.68
N VAL A 38 -7.91 -2.86 5.17
CA VAL A 38 -8.90 -1.80 5.46
C VAL A 38 -9.61 -2.10 6.79
N VAL A 39 -10.11 -1.06 7.47
CA VAL A 39 -11.07 -1.21 8.58
C VAL A 39 -12.41 -1.62 7.97
N SER A 40 -13.01 -2.71 8.45
CA SER A 40 -14.23 -3.30 7.85
C SER A 40 -15.48 -3.04 8.70
N ALA A 41 -15.82 -1.76 8.89
CA ALA A 41 -17.07 -1.35 9.54
C ALA A 41 -17.54 0.01 8.99
N ASP A 42 -16.79 1.07 9.28
CA ASP A 42 -17.25 2.45 9.10
C ASP A 42 -16.95 3.04 7.71
N SER A 43 -17.65 4.12 7.38
CA SER A 43 -17.56 4.85 6.11
C SER A 43 -16.22 5.57 5.87
N SER A 44 -15.24 5.47 6.78
CA SER A 44 -13.90 6.01 6.58
C SER A 44 -13.05 5.06 5.72
N LEU A 45 -12.47 5.57 4.62
CA LEU A 45 -11.55 4.81 3.75
C LEU A 45 -10.14 4.71 4.36
N THR A 46 -10.07 4.38 5.66
CA THR A 46 -8.82 4.24 6.41
C THR A 46 -8.28 2.82 6.32
N ALA A 47 -6.96 2.71 6.21
CA ALA A 47 -6.25 1.43 6.16
C ALA A 47 -5.38 1.28 7.41
N ILE A 48 -5.48 0.12 8.05
CA ILE A 48 -4.62 -0.27 9.16
C ILE A 48 -3.20 -0.48 8.62
N THR A 49 -2.23 0.15 9.27
CA THR A 49 -0.80 0.11 8.96
C THR A 49 -0.01 -0.38 10.20
N PRO A 50 1.25 -0.82 10.08
CA PRO A 50 2.09 -1.11 11.25
C PRO A 50 2.18 0.07 12.23
N ALA A 51 2.19 1.31 11.75
CA ALA A 51 2.21 2.50 12.59
C ALA A 51 0.97 2.63 13.51
N ASN A 52 -0.17 2.03 13.15
CA ASN A 52 -1.35 2.00 14.02
C ASN A 52 -1.14 1.15 15.29
N PHE A 53 -0.19 0.22 15.28
CA PHE A 53 0.17 -0.62 16.43
C PHE A 53 1.49 -0.18 17.10
N LEU A 54 2.41 0.40 16.32
CA LEU A 54 3.74 0.79 16.79
C LEU A 54 3.82 2.24 17.31
N ARG A 55 2.78 3.06 17.12
CA ARG A 55 2.69 4.42 17.66
C ARG A 55 1.44 4.53 18.52
N GLU A 56 1.60 4.82 19.80
CA GLU A 56 0.48 5.16 20.69
C GLU A 56 -0.22 6.44 20.22
N ILE A 57 0.56 7.41 19.71
CA ILE A 57 0.06 8.67 19.13
C ILE A 57 0.18 8.60 17.60
N GLN A 58 -0.97 8.53 16.92
CA GLN A 58 -1.03 8.33 15.46
C GLN A 58 -0.41 9.48 14.65
N ASN A 59 -0.57 10.72 15.12
CA ASN A 59 -0.14 11.95 14.43
C ASN A 59 0.87 12.73 15.28
N ASN A 60 2.15 12.37 15.19
CA ASN A 60 3.25 13.23 15.63
C ASN A 60 4.10 13.74 14.44
N SER A 61 3.41 14.15 13.37
CA SER A 61 4.02 14.71 12.18
C SER A 61 4.44 16.16 12.44
N VAL A 62 5.63 16.35 13.00
CA VAL A 62 6.28 17.67 13.10
C VAL A 62 6.24 18.32 11.69
N PRO A 63 5.61 19.48 11.51
CA PRO A 63 5.53 20.11 10.20
C PRO A 63 6.94 20.44 9.72
N VAL A 64 7.23 20.23 8.43
CA VAL A 64 8.54 20.52 7.85
C VAL A 64 8.81 22.02 7.97
N VAL A 65 9.58 22.40 9.00
CA VAL A 65 9.89 23.79 9.31
C VAL A 65 10.54 24.43 8.09
N LYS A 66 9.90 25.48 7.56
CA LYS A 66 10.45 26.30 6.46
C LYS A 66 11.58 27.18 7.01
N HIS A 67 12.69 26.57 7.40
CA HIS A 67 13.83 27.29 7.96
C HIS A 67 14.37 28.31 6.95
N ASN A 68 14.33 29.59 7.34
CA ASN A 68 14.99 30.69 6.65
C ASN A 68 16.52 30.68 6.89
N PHE A 69 17.16 29.54 6.63
CA PHE A 69 18.63 29.47 6.59
C PHE A 69 19.14 30.31 5.42
N ASN A 70 19.89 31.38 5.70
CA ASN A 70 20.48 32.23 4.65
C ASN A 70 21.55 31.50 3.82
N SER A 71 22.09 30.37 4.30
CA SER A 71 23.01 29.53 3.55
C SER A 71 22.29 28.65 2.51
N ASN A 72 22.66 28.83 1.24
CA ASN A 72 22.22 28.00 0.11
C ASN A 72 22.66 26.52 0.24
N PHE A 73 23.74 26.24 0.98
CA PHE A 73 24.27 24.88 1.16
C PHE A 73 23.31 24.01 1.98
N TYR A 74 22.86 24.48 3.16
CA TYR A 74 21.93 23.73 4.01
C TYR A 74 20.58 23.53 3.31
N LYS A 75 20.06 24.57 2.63
CA LYS A 75 18.87 24.46 1.77
C LYS A 75 19.01 23.39 0.69
N ARG A 76 20.18 23.26 0.04
CA ARG A 76 20.47 22.21 -0.96
C ARG A 76 20.57 20.82 -0.32
N ARG A 77 21.22 20.67 0.83
CA ARG A 77 21.40 19.37 1.53
C ARG A 77 20.08 18.84 2.12
N LEU A 78 19.27 19.68 2.76
CA LEU A 78 17.94 19.32 3.24
C LEU A 78 17.01 18.90 2.09
N ARG A 79 17.04 19.64 0.97
CA ARG A 79 16.30 19.26 -0.25
C ARG A 79 16.78 17.92 -0.83
N TYR A 80 18.08 17.61 -0.75
CA TYR A 80 18.60 16.29 -1.15
C TYR A 80 18.05 15.15 -0.26
N ILE A 81 18.05 15.31 1.07
CA ILE A 81 17.46 14.33 2.00
C ILE A 81 15.97 14.10 1.69
N GLN A 82 15.20 15.18 1.48
CA GLN A 82 13.79 15.11 1.09
C GLN A 82 13.59 14.37 -0.23
N ASN A 83 14.43 14.65 -1.25
CA ASN A 83 14.39 13.95 -2.53
C ASN A 83 14.72 12.46 -2.41
N VAL A 84 15.68 12.08 -1.55
CA VAL A 84 15.99 10.67 -1.24
C VAL A 84 14.77 9.98 -0.60
N GLY A 85 14.11 10.63 0.36
CA GLY A 85 12.87 10.13 0.98
C GLY A 85 11.73 9.94 -0.02
N GLN A 86 11.50 10.90 -0.92
CA GLN A 86 10.50 10.79 -1.99
C GLN A 86 10.84 9.68 -3.01
N ALA A 87 12.11 9.57 -3.42
CA ALA A 87 12.58 8.50 -4.30
C ALA A 87 12.41 7.13 -3.64
N PHE A 88 12.67 7.03 -2.32
CA PHE A 88 12.41 5.82 -1.54
C PHE A 88 10.93 5.50 -1.51
N LYS A 89 10.05 6.44 -1.16
CA LYS A 89 8.58 6.25 -1.15
C LYS A 89 8.06 5.73 -2.50
N LYS A 90 8.54 6.32 -3.61
CA LYS A 90 8.18 5.91 -4.99
C LYS A 90 8.66 4.48 -5.31
N ARG A 91 9.95 4.19 -5.14
CA ARG A 91 10.55 2.90 -5.51
C ARG A 91 10.11 1.77 -4.57
N PHE A 92 10.01 2.04 -3.28
CA PHE A 92 9.51 1.09 -2.28
C PHE A 92 8.06 0.70 -2.57
N ARG A 93 7.17 1.65 -2.88
CA ARG A 93 5.78 1.35 -3.24
C ARG A 93 5.68 0.47 -4.49
N GLN A 94 6.51 0.72 -5.50
CA GLN A 94 6.60 -0.13 -6.70
C GLN A 94 7.06 -1.56 -6.37
N GLU A 95 8.17 -1.72 -5.64
CA GLU A 95 8.66 -3.05 -5.27
C GLU A 95 7.73 -3.77 -4.25
N TYR A 96 7.03 -3.08 -3.31
CA TYR A 96 6.08 -3.67 -2.34
C TYR A 96 4.80 -4.19 -3.02
N LEU A 97 4.30 -3.47 -4.04
CA LEU A 97 3.18 -3.94 -4.85
C LEU A 97 3.57 -5.12 -5.76
N GLY A 98 4.84 -5.19 -6.16
CA GLY A 98 5.41 -6.37 -6.82
C GLY A 98 5.39 -7.61 -5.91
N THR A 99 5.88 -7.50 -4.68
CA THR A 99 5.89 -8.64 -3.74
C THR A 99 4.50 -9.10 -3.33
N LEU A 100 3.51 -8.20 -3.20
CA LEU A 100 2.11 -8.63 -2.99
C LEU A 100 1.57 -9.48 -4.14
N LYS A 101 1.82 -9.11 -5.40
CA LYS A 101 1.32 -9.87 -6.56
C LYS A 101 1.91 -11.29 -6.58
N THR A 102 3.20 -11.43 -6.28
CA THR A 102 3.86 -12.74 -6.17
C THR A 102 3.38 -13.54 -4.96
N SER A 103 3.16 -12.89 -3.81
CA SER A 103 2.60 -13.55 -2.62
C SER A 103 1.17 -14.06 -2.86
N ARG A 104 0.29 -13.23 -3.44
CA ARG A 104 -1.06 -13.67 -3.86
C ARG A 104 -1.01 -14.86 -4.82
N ARG A 105 -0.06 -14.97 -5.74
CA ARG A 105 0.04 -16.17 -6.63
C ARG A 105 0.30 -17.48 -5.86
N LYS A 106 0.90 -17.43 -4.66
CA LYS A 106 1.00 -18.59 -3.77
C LYS A 106 -0.29 -18.77 -2.94
N PHE A 107 -0.83 -17.70 -2.38
CA PHE A 107 -2.00 -17.72 -1.48
C PHE A 107 -3.36 -17.98 -2.17
N VAL A 108 -3.52 -17.56 -3.43
CA VAL A 108 -4.75 -17.78 -4.22
C VAL A 108 -4.96 -19.27 -4.57
N ARG A 109 -3.93 -20.12 -4.44
CA ARG A 109 -4.10 -21.58 -4.54
C ARG A 109 -4.74 -22.22 -3.30
N SER A 110 -4.88 -21.50 -2.18
CA SER A 110 -5.54 -21.99 -0.95
C SER A 110 -6.77 -21.18 -0.53
N CYS A 111 -6.90 -19.91 -0.92
CA CYS A 111 -8.12 -19.13 -0.70
C CYS A 111 -9.26 -19.57 -1.63
N LYS A 112 -10.02 -20.59 -1.21
CA LYS A 112 -11.41 -20.76 -1.66
C LYS A 112 -12.21 -19.53 -1.23
N LEU A 113 -12.98 -18.93 -2.15
CA LEU A 113 -13.95 -17.89 -1.80
C LEU A 113 -14.99 -18.44 -0.82
N LYS A 114 -15.53 -17.57 0.03
CA LYS A 114 -16.68 -17.84 0.88
C LYS A 114 -17.82 -16.87 0.56
N GLU A 115 -19.01 -17.25 0.98
CA GLU A 115 -20.10 -16.28 1.13
C GLU A 115 -19.72 -15.28 2.24
N VAL A 116 -20.31 -14.08 2.22
CA VAL A 116 -19.94 -12.92 3.06
C VAL A 116 -18.61 -12.23 2.68
N ASP A 117 -17.69 -12.85 1.94
CA ASP A 117 -16.42 -12.23 1.49
C ASP A 117 -16.65 -10.94 0.67
N ILE A 118 -15.76 -9.96 0.83
CA ILE A 118 -15.75 -8.71 0.04
C ILE A 118 -14.72 -8.82 -1.10
N VAL A 119 -15.17 -8.60 -2.33
CA VAL A 119 -14.38 -8.73 -3.57
C VAL A 119 -14.42 -7.45 -4.42
N LEU A 120 -13.40 -7.28 -5.26
CA LEU A 120 -13.39 -6.28 -6.33
C LEU A 120 -13.94 -6.92 -7.60
N ILE A 121 -15.03 -6.36 -8.15
CA ILE A 121 -15.63 -6.84 -9.38
C ILE A 121 -14.85 -6.30 -10.58
N GLY A 122 -14.26 -7.21 -11.34
CA GLY A 122 -13.66 -6.89 -12.63
C GLY A 122 -14.71 -6.37 -13.62
N ASN A 123 -14.29 -5.43 -14.45
CA ASN A 123 -15.08 -4.91 -15.56
C ASN A 123 -14.15 -4.74 -16.77
N ASP A 124 -14.60 -5.20 -17.94
CA ASP A 124 -13.74 -5.32 -19.13
C ASP A 124 -13.47 -3.98 -19.83
N ASP A 125 -14.27 -2.94 -19.53
CA ASP A 125 -13.92 -1.56 -19.90
C ASP A 125 -12.52 -1.20 -19.37
N LYS A 126 -11.82 -0.32 -20.11
CA LYS A 126 -10.46 0.18 -19.83
C LYS A 126 -10.31 1.00 -18.53
N LYS A 127 -11.27 0.91 -17.60
CA LYS A 127 -11.24 1.50 -16.24
C LYS A 127 -10.05 0.94 -15.47
N LYS A 128 -9.22 1.82 -14.90
CA LYS A 128 -8.06 1.45 -14.06
C LYS A 128 -8.55 0.59 -12.89
N ARG A 129 -7.80 -0.42 -12.47
CA ARG A 129 -8.18 -1.37 -11.37
C ARG A 129 -8.47 -0.72 -10.00
N LEU A 130 -8.13 0.56 -9.82
CA LEU A 130 -8.49 1.37 -8.64
C LEU A 130 -9.96 1.82 -8.65
N ASN A 131 -10.61 1.75 -9.82
CA ASN A 131 -11.98 2.18 -10.09
C ASN A 131 -12.92 0.97 -10.32
N TRP A 132 -12.50 -0.23 -9.90
CA TRP A 132 -13.33 -1.43 -9.92
C TRP A 132 -14.25 -1.41 -8.70
N PRO A 133 -15.58 -1.59 -8.85
CA PRO A 133 -16.50 -1.53 -7.72
C PRO A 133 -16.26 -2.69 -6.76
N LEU A 134 -16.43 -2.41 -5.47
CA LEU A 134 -16.49 -3.43 -4.42
C LEU A 134 -17.88 -4.09 -4.43
N GLY A 135 -17.91 -5.37 -4.05
CA GLY A 135 -19.15 -6.09 -3.78
C GLY A 135 -18.97 -7.21 -2.77
N LYS A 136 -20.06 -7.61 -2.11
CA LYS A 136 -20.10 -8.67 -1.10
C LYS A 136 -20.69 -9.94 -1.70
N ILE A 137 -20.02 -11.07 -1.58
CA ILE A 137 -20.54 -12.36 -2.05
C ILE A 137 -21.77 -12.75 -1.21
N ILE A 138 -22.90 -12.96 -1.88
CA ILE A 138 -24.14 -13.48 -1.28
C ILE A 138 -24.16 -15.00 -1.40
N GLN A 139 -23.87 -15.52 -2.59
CA GLN A 139 -23.99 -16.94 -2.91
C GLN A 139 -22.90 -17.39 -3.88
N LEU A 140 -22.35 -18.59 -3.68
CA LEU A 140 -21.39 -19.23 -4.59
C LEU A 140 -22.04 -20.38 -5.38
N PHE A 141 -21.72 -20.48 -6.67
CA PHE A 141 -22.16 -21.56 -7.55
C PHE A 141 -20.96 -22.44 -7.94
N PRO A 142 -20.84 -23.66 -7.40
CA PRO A 142 -19.80 -24.61 -7.81
C PRO A 142 -20.06 -25.16 -9.22
N GLY A 143 -18.99 -25.57 -9.91
CA GLY A 143 -19.05 -26.44 -11.08
C GLY A 143 -19.04 -27.92 -10.69
N ALA A 144 -19.05 -28.80 -11.69
CA ALA A 144 -18.96 -30.25 -11.51
C ALA A 144 -17.64 -30.72 -10.85
N ASP A 145 -16.62 -29.85 -10.83
CA ASP A 145 -15.34 -30.01 -10.14
C ASP A 145 -15.36 -29.55 -8.66
N GLY A 146 -16.52 -29.11 -8.16
CA GLY A 146 -16.67 -28.52 -6.82
C GLY A 146 -16.04 -27.14 -6.67
N GLY A 147 -15.46 -26.56 -7.73
CA GLY A 147 -14.87 -25.23 -7.71
C GLY A 147 -15.92 -24.15 -7.97
N SER A 148 -15.99 -23.10 -7.16
CA SER A 148 -16.88 -21.95 -7.39
C SER A 148 -16.55 -21.29 -8.73
N ARG A 149 -17.43 -21.42 -9.73
CA ARG A 149 -17.23 -20.83 -11.08
C ARG A 149 -18.01 -19.54 -11.29
N ARG A 150 -19.07 -19.31 -10.50
CA ARG A 150 -19.85 -18.06 -10.49
C ARG A 150 -20.16 -17.64 -9.06
N ALA A 151 -20.33 -16.34 -8.85
CA ALA A 151 -20.80 -15.75 -7.59
C ALA A 151 -21.98 -14.80 -7.86
N ARG A 152 -22.99 -14.81 -6.98
CA ARG A 152 -23.95 -13.70 -6.84
C ARG A 152 -23.37 -12.71 -5.84
N VAL A 153 -23.22 -11.46 -6.23
CA VAL A 153 -22.49 -10.43 -5.50
C VAL A 153 -23.36 -9.18 -5.35
N LYS A 154 -23.51 -8.69 -4.11
CA LYS A 154 -24.20 -7.42 -3.81
C LYS A 154 -23.26 -6.25 -4.06
N VAL A 155 -23.72 -5.27 -4.82
CA VAL A 155 -23.06 -3.99 -5.04
C VAL A 155 -23.94 -2.85 -4.49
N GLN A 156 -23.39 -1.65 -4.42
CA GLN A 156 -24.12 -0.46 -3.92
C GLN A 156 -25.44 -0.20 -4.68
N ASN A 157 -25.51 -0.58 -5.96
CA ASN A 157 -26.64 -0.30 -6.85
C ASN A 157 -27.44 -1.56 -7.24
N GLY A 158 -27.38 -2.65 -6.45
CA GLY A 158 -28.15 -3.89 -6.72
C GLY A 158 -27.33 -5.17 -6.56
N GLU A 159 -27.68 -6.20 -7.34
CA GLU A 159 -27.02 -7.51 -7.30
C GLU A 159 -26.59 -7.96 -8.69
N LEU A 160 -25.41 -8.57 -8.79
CA LEU A 160 -24.80 -9.00 -10.04
C LEU A 160 -24.34 -10.46 -9.94
N ILE A 161 -24.53 -11.23 -11.01
CA ILE A 161 -23.85 -12.51 -11.17
C ILE A 161 -22.58 -12.29 -12.02
N ARG A 162 -21.46 -12.83 -11.55
CA ARG A 162 -20.16 -12.77 -12.22
C ARG A 162 -19.43 -14.11 -12.15
N ALA A 163 -18.52 -14.34 -13.11
CA ALA A 163 -17.56 -15.42 -13.04
C ALA A 163 -16.51 -15.15 -11.94
N VAL A 164 -15.85 -16.22 -11.48
CA VAL A 164 -14.80 -16.23 -10.45
C VAL A 164 -13.42 -16.36 -11.09
#